data_AF-A0A426FLM3-F1
#
_entry.id   AF-A0A426FLM3-F1
#
_cell.length_a   1.000
_cell.length_b   1.000
_cell.length_c   1.000
_cell.angle_alpha   90.00
_cell.angle_beta   90.00
_cell.angle_gamma   90.00
#
_symmetry.space_group_name_H-M   'P 1'
#
loop_
_entity.id
_entity.type
_entity.pdbx_description
1 polymer ?
#
loop_
_entity_poly.entity_id
_entity_poly.type
_entity_poly.pdbx_seq_one_letter_code
_entity_poly.pdbx_strand_id
1 'polypeptide(L)'
;MNRMCIMDQLLITFDNEGLKIASNKEKYGIGLLRDERMWVDQEDIDILRVLLLGPGTTSIENYQKFCSMYTQRHGNRYRKIFATGVGSTCVARTLCMPISKFLPDDFDIDGFAIKHGLDPLKSKAVFNRMTREREIYHGCRGIRMFMIRPDLLKLWLMTVLRAYQASERVNGQTKITFLLATLTFPEEARRFIHTLEECLLDLWESIESSPVAGVATMLETGGAFISIEDILSAHGQDIEIIGGLVGVNDFTTACLNMNRNDAPKFMIPSYVESAMLKTSPFSSIETTVVGKAIRNALERSTFHARSRGKTMQWGLAGELAADWESVRWFARELSHVGLTYVSTSPETIAYSLVASASTRYQA
;
A
#
# COMPACT_ATOMS: atom_id res chain seq x y z
N MET A 1 -7.30 9.03 -3.01
CA MET A 1 -6.18 8.91 -2.04
C MET A 1 -6.80 8.73 -0.67
N ASN A 2 -6.34 7.76 0.12
CA ASN A 2 -6.85 7.59 1.47
C ASN A 2 -6.13 8.54 2.42
N ARG A 3 -6.87 9.14 3.36
CA ARG A 3 -6.31 10.07 4.35
C ARG A 3 -6.02 9.33 5.66
N MET A 4 -5.04 9.82 6.41
CA MET A 4 -4.64 9.26 7.71
C MET A 4 -5.45 9.91 8.85
N CYS A 5 -5.92 9.08 9.77
CA CYS A 5 -6.60 9.46 11.00
C CYS A 5 -5.82 8.86 12.19
N ILE A 6 -5.10 9.70 12.93
CA ILE A 6 -4.37 9.28 14.13
C ILE A 6 -5.36 9.05 15.27
N MET A 7 -5.43 7.82 15.79
CA MET A 7 -6.46 7.39 16.76
C MET A 7 -6.39 8.14 18.10
N ASP A 8 -5.25 8.74 18.43
CA ASP A 8 -5.02 9.40 19.71
C ASP A 8 -5.25 10.91 19.74
N GLN A 9 -5.55 11.54 18.61
CA GLN A 9 -5.38 13.00 18.46
C GLN A 9 -6.66 13.77 18.13
N LEU A 10 -7.81 13.13 18.27
CA LEU A 10 -9.09 13.83 18.36
C LEU A 10 -9.54 13.87 19.82
N LEU A 11 -9.62 15.08 20.36
CA LEU A 11 -10.34 15.33 21.60
C LEU A 11 -11.74 15.81 21.21
N ILE A 12 -12.74 14.96 21.46
CA ILE A 12 -14.14 15.36 21.42
C ILE A 12 -14.49 15.71 22.86
N THR A 13 -14.79 16.97 23.13
CA THR A 13 -15.29 17.42 24.42
C THR A 13 -16.72 17.90 24.26
N PHE A 14 -17.62 17.35 25.06
CA PHE A 14 -18.99 17.84 25.20
C PHE A 14 -19.13 18.45 26.60
N ASP A 15 -19.29 19.77 26.66
CA ASP A 15 -19.49 20.54 27.88
C ASP A 15 -20.78 21.39 27.77
N ASN A 16 -21.07 22.23 28.78
CA ASN A 16 -22.25 23.11 28.76
C ASN A 16 -22.23 24.15 27.61
N GLU A 17 -21.14 24.26 26.86
CA GLU A 17 -21.01 25.11 25.65
C GLU A 17 -21.17 24.32 24.34
N GLY A 18 -21.44 23.01 24.41
CA GLY A 18 -21.72 22.14 23.28
C GLY A 18 -20.56 21.23 22.87
N LEU A 19 -20.66 20.66 21.66
CA LEU A 19 -19.68 19.72 21.11
C LEU A 19 -18.49 20.48 20.50
N LYS A 20 -17.30 20.33 21.09
CA LYS A 20 -16.03 20.82 20.52
C LYS A 20 -15.19 19.65 20.03
N ILE A 21 -14.74 19.72 18.77
CA ILE A 21 -13.83 18.74 18.16
C ILE A 21 -12.49 19.44 17.90
N ALA A 22 -11.48 19.15 18.72
CA ALA A 22 -10.13 19.64 18.50
C ALA A 22 -9.33 18.61 17.68
N SER A 23 -8.77 19.05 16.56
CA SER A 23 -7.91 18.23 15.69
C SER A 23 -6.61 18.96 15.37
N ASN A 24 -5.47 18.28 15.51
CA ASN A 24 -4.19 18.83 15.05
C ASN A 24 -4.09 18.72 13.51
N LYS A 25 -4.36 19.84 12.82
CA LYS A 25 -4.38 19.90 11.35
C LYS A 25 -3.00 19.64 10.71
N GLU A 26 -1.91 19.83 11.44
CA GLU A 26 -0.53 19.66 10.95
C GLU A 26 -0.08 18.18 10.87
N LYS A 27 -0.87 17.27 11.47
CA LYS A 27 -0.57 15.83 11.50
C LYS A 27 -1.44 15.00 10.54
N TYR A 28 -2.29 15.63 9.73
CA TYR A 28 -2.95 14.92 8.64
C TYR A 28 -1.95 14.62 7.52
N GLY A 29 -2.06 13.42 6.98
CA GLY A 29 -1.24 12.94 5.87
C GLY A 29 -1.99 11.97 4.98
N ILE A 30 -1.33 11.49 3.93
CA ILE A 30 -1.83 10.40 3.10
C ILE A 30 -1.35 9.08 3.70
N GLY A 31 -2.28 8.35 4.33
CA GLY A 31 -1.98 7.05 4.96
C GLY A 31 -1.93 5.88 3.97
N LEU A 32 -2.44 6.07 2.75
CA LEU A 32 -2.28 5.13 1.65
C LEU A 32 -2.50 5.80 0.29
N LEU A 33 -1.40 6.00 -0.45
CA LEU A 33 -1.38 6.41 -1.84
C LEU A 33 -1.22 5.18 -2.74
N ARG A 34 -2.23 4.90 -3.55
CA ARG A 34 -2.28 3.74 -4.44
C ARG A 34 -1.86 4.14 -5.85
N ASP A 35 -0.71 3.64 -6.29
CA ASP A 35 -0.14 3.85 -7.61
C ASP A 35 -1.13 3.49 -8.73
N GLU A 36 -1.77 2.32 -8.61
CA GLU A 36 -2.68 1.80 -9.62
C GLU A 36 -3.95 2.63 -9.84
N ARG A 37 -4.30 3.50 -8.87
CA ARG A 37 -5.50 4.35 -8.93
C ARG A 37 -5.25 5.67 -9.67
N MET A 38 -4.00 5.93 -10.09
CA MET A 38 -3.65 7.13 -10.84
C MET A 38 -3.83 6.95 -12.35
N TRP A 39 -3.90 5.71 -12.82
CA TRP A 39 -4.04 5.37 -14.23
C TRP A 39 -5.50 5.44 -14.62
N VAL A 40 -5.85 6.46 -15.39
CA VAL A 40 -7.24 6.78 -15.71
C VAL A 40 -7.55 6.75 -17.20
N ASP A 41 -6.51 6.82 -18.05
CA ASP A 41 -6.68 6.82 -19.50
C ASP A 41 -6.01 5.62 -20.16
N GLN A 42 -6.50 5.31 -21.36
CA GLN A 42 -6.08 4.14 -22.13
C GLN A 42 -4.59 4.21 -22.51
N GLU A 43 -4.04 5.41 -22.70
CA GLU A 43 -2.65 5.60 -23.08
C GLU A 43 -1.70 5.23 -21.94
N ASP A 44 -2.01 5.63 -20.69
CA ASP A 44 -1.26 5.20 -19.51
C ASP A 44 -1.25 3.67 -19.37
N ILE A 45 -2.41 3.03 -19.61
CA ILE A 45 -2.55 1.58 -19.57
C ILE A 45 -1.71 0.93 -20.68
N ASP A 46 -1.71 1.47 -21.90
CA ASP A 46 -0.91 0.95 -23.02
C ASP A 46 0.60 1.07 -22.73
N ILE A 47 1.05 2.19 -22.15
CA ILE A 47 2.45 2.35 -21.72
C ILE A 47 2.81 1.27 -20.70
N LEU A 48 1.98 1.05 -19.67
CA LEU A 48 2.20 0.01 -18.67
C LEU A 48 2.25 -1.38 -19.27
N ARG A 49 1.38 -1.70 -20.23
CA ARG A 49 1.40 -2.98 -20.95
C ARG A 49 2.74 -3.21 -21.64
N VAL A 50 3.28 -2.21 -22.35
CA VAL A 50 4.62 -2.31 -22.97
C VAL A 50 5.70 -2.54 -21.92
N LEU A 51 5.67 -1.78 -20.82
CA LEU A 51 6.65 -1.91 -19.73
C LEU A 51 6.59 -3.30 -19.05
N LEU A 52 5.39 -3.84 -18.85
CA LEU A 52 5.16 -5.17 -18.30
C LEU A 52 5.66 -6.29 -19.24
N LEU A 53 5.43 -6.16 -20.55
CA LEU A 53 5.99 -7.06 -21.56
C LEU A 53 7.53 -7.01 -21.58
N GLY A 54 8.09 -5.84 -21.28
CA GLY A 54 9.50 -5.66 -20.95
C GLY A 54 10.43 -5.49 -22.15
N PRO A 55 11.71 -5.17 -21.86
CA PRO A 55 12.66 -4.67 -22.87
C PRO A 55 12.98 -5.69 -23.96
N GLY A 56 12.86 -6.99 -23.67
CA GLY A 56 13.14 -8.05 -24.64
C GLY A 56 12.12 -8.14 -25.78
N THR A 57 10.99 -7.46 -25.69
CA THR A 57 9.91 -7.50 -26.68
C THR A 57 10.01 -6.41 -27.74
N THR A 58 11.01 -5.53 -27.69
CA THR A 58 11.14 -4.40 -28.63
C THR A 58 12.60 -3.95 -28.73
N SER A 59 12.91 -3.00 -29.61
CA SER A 59 14.22 -2.32 -29.62
C SER A 59 14.44 -1.52 -28.34
N ILE A 60 15.71 -1.34 -27.96
CA ILE A 60 16.13 -0.55 -26.79
C ILE A 60 15.57 0.87 -26.88
N GLU A 61 15.67 1.50 -28.04
CA GLU A 61 15.18 2.86 -28.30
C GLU A 61 13.68 2.99 -28.07
N ASN A 62 12.89 2.04 -28.58
CA ASN A 62 11.44 2.06 -28.40
C ASN A 62 11.06 1.80 -26.93
N TYR A 63 11.75 0.88 -26.24
CA TYR A 63 11.54 0.67 -24.81
C TYR A 63 11.84 1.94 -23.99
N GLN A 64 12.97 2.59 -24.26
CA GLN A 64 13.35 3.85 -23.61
C GLN A 64 12.35 4.98 -23.88
N LYS A 65 11.77 5.03 -25.08
CA LYS A 65 10.66 5.93 -25.40
C LYS A 65 9.47 5.70 -24.48
N PHE A 66 9.03 4.45 -24.29
CA PHE A 66 7.93 4.14 -23.35
C PHE A 66 8.28 4.44 -21.89
N CYS A 67 9.53 4.18 -21.46
CA CYS A 67 10.00 4.60 -20.13
C CYS A 67 9.92 6.14 -19.94
N SER A 68 10.25 6.90 -20.99
CA SER A 68 10.18 8.36 -20.98
C SER A 68 8.73 8.85 -20.93
N MET A 69 7.84 8.24 -21.73
CA MET A 69 6.40 8.53 -21.70
C MET A 69 5.80 8.22 -20.33
N TYR A 70 6.16 7.09 -19.72
CA TYR A 70 5.77 6.72 -18.37
C TYR A 70 6.21 7.77 -17.35
N THR A 71 7.50 8.11 -17.35
CA THR A 71 8.07 9.10 -16.43
C THR A 71 7.38 10.45 -16.56
N GLN A 72 7.13 10.90 -17.80
CA GLN A 72 6.46 12.16 -18.06
C GLN A 72 5.01 12.15 -17.58
N ARG A 73 4.22 11.16 -18.01
CA ARG A 73 2.77 11.13 -17.76
C ARG A 73 2.47 10.77 -16.31
N HIS A 74 3.01 9.66 -15.84
CA HIS A 74 2.78 9.18 -14.48
C HIS A 74 3.47 10.08 -13.45
N GLY A 75 4.68 10.55 -13.73
CA GLY A 75 5.36 11.54 -12.90
C GLY A 75 4.57 12.85 -12.78
N ASN A 76 3.93 13.33 -13.86
CA ASN A 76 3.05 14.49 -13.77
C ASN A 76 1.84 14.28 -12.84
N ARG A 77 1.33 13.04 -12.72
CA ARG A 77 0.24 12.72 -11.79
C ARG A 77 0.73 12.79 -10.34
N TYR A 78 1.87 12.17 -10.04
CA TYR A 78 2.52 12.29 -8.74
C TYR A 78 2.81 13.75 -8.39
N ARG A 79 3.36 14.53 -9.33
CA ARG A 79 3.65 15.95 -9.14
C ARG A 79 2.39 16.73 -8.78
N LYS A 80 1.27 16.51 -9.47
CA LYS A 80 -0.02 17.16 -9.15
C LYS A 80 -0.51 16.79 -7.75
N ILE A 81 -0.33 15.53 -7.34
CA ILE A 81 -0.69 15.06 -5.99
C ILE A 81 0.14 15.79 -4.94
N PHE A 82 1.47 15.80 -5.09
CA PHE A 82 2.37 16.50 -4.18
C PHE A 82 2.07 18.01 -4.14
N ALA A 83 1.80 18.64 -5.29
CA ALA A 83 1.46 20.06 -5.38
C ALA A 83 0.11 20.41 -4.75
N THR A 84 -0.83 19.47 -4.65
CA THR A 84 -2.12 19.70 -3.98
C THR A 84 -1.97 19.80 -2.47
N GLY A 85 -0.85 19.31 -1.91
CA GLY A 85 -0.59 19.26 -0.48
C GLY A 85 -0.99 17.92 0.11
N VAL A 86 -0.01 17.12 0.51
CA VAL A 86 -0.19 15.77 1.06
C VAL A 86 0.02 15.70 2.57
N GLY A 87 0.23 16.85 3.21
CA GLY A 87 0.53 16.96 4.65
C GLY A 87 1.99 16.60 4.97
N SER A 88 2.24 16.27 6.24
CA SER A 88 3.59 15.94 6.74
C SER A 88 4.06 14.54 6.33
N THR A 89 3.14 13.62 5.98
CA THR A 89 3.47 12.24 5.61
C THR A 89 2.70 11.79 4.38
N CYS A 90 3.38 11.08 3.47
CA CYS A 90 2.78 10.37 2.34
C CYS A 90 3.26 8.92 2.28
N VAL A 91 2.37 7.98 2.59
CA VAL A 91 2.62 6.54 2.48
C VAL A 91 2.32 6.07 1.05
N ALA A 92 3.36 5.94 0.23
CA ALA A 92 3.28 5.54 -1.17
C ALA A 92 3.41 4.03 -1.34
N ARG A 93 2.33 3.36 -1.72
CA ARG A 93 2.34 1.91 -1.92
C ARG A 93 2.87 1.54 -3.29
N THR A 94 3.67 0.48 -3.33
CA THR A 94 4.08 -0.17 -4.58
C THR A 94 2.88 -0.63 -5.41
N LEU A 95 3.06 -0.72 -6.72
CA LEU A 95 2.03 -1.26 -7.62
C LEU A 95 1.58 -2.64 -7.15
N CYS A 96 0.30 -2.76 -6.80
CA CYS A 96 -0.25 -3.99 -6.24
C CYS A 96 -1.41 -4.58 -7.05
N MET A 97 -1.69 -4.08 -8.26
CA MET A 97 -2.69 -4.73 -9.12
C MET A 97 -2.10 -5.97 -9.83
N PRO A 98 -2.89 -7.04 -9.99
CA PRO A 98 -2.46 -8.21 -10.73
C PRO A 98 -2.36 -7.93 -12.23
N ILE A 99 -1.44 -8.64 -12.90
CA ILE A 99 -1.16 -8.47 -14.33
C ILE A 99 -2.42 -8.66 -15.18
N SER A 100 -3.29 -9.60 -14.80
CA SER A 100 -4.55 -9.90 -15.51
C SER A 100 -5.51 -8.71 -15.62
N LYS A 101 -5.33 -7.66 -14.82
CA LYS A 101 -6.11 -6.41 -14.96
C LYS A 101 -5.61 -5.50 -16.08
N PHE A 102 -4.35 -5.64 -16.50
CA PHE A 102 -3.76 -4.90 -17.62
C PHE A 102 -3.75 -5.75 -18.89
N LEU A 103 -3.45 -7.03 -18.74
CA LEU A 103 -3.32 -8.03 -19.80
C LEU A 103 -4.28 -9.19 -19.48
N PRO A 104 -5.60 -9.05 -19.72
CA PRO A 104 -6.55 -10.13 -19.51
C PRO A 104 -6.29 -11.30 -20.48
N ASP A 105 -6.85 -12.48 -20.18
CA ASP A 105 -6.57 -13.69 -20.96
C ASP A 105 -7.06 -13.61 -22.42
N ASP A 106 -8.07 -12.78 -22.70
CA ASP A 106 -8.64 -12.51 -24.02
C ASP A 106 -8.01 -11.29 -24.72
N PHE A 107 -6.93 -10.74 -24.17
CA PHE A 107 -6.25 -9.57 -24.73
C PHE A 107 -5.65 -9.85 -26.12
N ASP A 108 -5.92 -8.96 -27.08
CA ASP A 108 -5.32 -9.01 -28.43
C ASP A 108 -3.85 -8.58 -28.40
N ILE A 109 -2.99 -9.51 -27.98
CA ILE A 109 -1.54 -9.29 -27.89
C ILE A 109 -0.89 -9.11 -29.27
N ASP A 110 -1.42 -9.77 -30.30
CA ASP A 110 -0.85 -9.72 -31.64
C ASP A 110 -1.10 -8.34 -32.29
N GLY A 111 -2.34 -7.83 -32.20
CA GLY A 111 -2.68 -6.48 -32.64
C GLY A 111 -1.98 -5.40 -31.81
N PHE A 112 -1.87 -5.60 -30.49
CA PHE A 112 -1.14 -4.68 -29.61
C PHE A 112 0.35 -4.58 -29.97
N ALA A 113 1.00 -5.71 -30.23
CA ALA A 113 2.40 -5.75 -30.63
C ALA A 113 2.65 -4.96 -31.92
N ILE A 114 1.79 -5.15 -32.93
CA ILE A 114 1.88 -4.42 -34.21
C ILE A 114 1.71 -2.90 -33.97
N LYS A 115 0.67 -2.51 -33.22
CA LYS A 115 0.34 -1.10 -32.94
C LYS A 115 1.49 -0.35 -32.25
N HIS A 116 2.20 -1.01 -31.34
CA HIS A 116 3.23 -0.37 -30.51
C HIS A 116 4.67 -0.70 -30.91
N GLY A 117 4.87 -1.36 -32.06
CA GLY A 117 6.19 -1.69 -32.60
C GLY A 117 6.95 -2.71 -31.75
N LEU A 118 6.24 -3.69 -31.19
CA LEU A 118 6.81 -4.81 -30.45
C LEU A 118 6.98 -6.02 -31.36
N ASP A 119 7.92 -6.90 -31.02
CA ASP A 119 8.11 -8.23 -31.61
C ASP A 119 6.90 -9.10 -31.24
N PRO A 120 6.07 -9.55 -32.21
CA PRO A 120 4.86 -10.30 -31.91
C PRO A 120 5.13 -11.64 -31.23
N LEU A 121 6.17 -12.36 -31.65
CA LEU A 121 6.47 -13.69 -31.11
C LEU A 121 6.96 -13.60 -29.67
N LYS A 122 7.88 -12.65 -29.39
CA LYS A 122 8.38 -12.44 -28.02
C LYS A 122 7.30 -11.87 -27.12
N SER A 123 6.49 -10.92 -27.60
CA SER A 123 5.35 -10.37 -26.87
C SER A 123 4.37 -11.47 -26.48
N LYS A 124 4.00 -12.36 -27.41
CA LYS A 124 3.10 -13.48 -27.16
C LYS A 124 3.68 -14.49 -26.17
N ALA A 125 4.97 -14.79 -26.27
CA ALA A 125 5.66 -15.68 -25.32
C ALA A 125 5.65 -15.11 -23.90
N VAL A 126 5.97 -13.82 -23.75
CA VAL A 126 5.97 -13.13 -22.45
C VAL A 126 4.54 -13.02 -21.89
N PHE A 127 3.57 -12.65 -22.73
CA PHE A 127 2.15 -12.60 -22.36
C PHE A 127 1.68 -13.96 -21.80
N ASN A 128 1.86 -15.05 -22.54
CA ASN A 128 1.45 -16.39 -22.10
C ASN A 128 2.11 -16.86 -20.80
N ARG A 129 3.31 -16.35 -20.48
CA ARG A 129 4.02 -16.67 -19.23
C ARG A 129 3.50 -15.87 -18.03
N MET A 130 3.04 -14.64 -18.25
CA MET A 130 2.64 -13.71 -17.19
C MET A 130 1.12 -13.67 -16.95
N THR A 131 0.33 -14.19 -17.89
CA THR A 131 -1.12 -14.31 -17.77
C THR A 131 -1.53 -15.73 -17.37
N ARG A 132 -2.83 -15.97 -17.20
CA ARG A 132 -3.39 -17.28 -16.79
C ARG A 132 -3.01 -17.73 -15.37
N GLU A 133 -2.62 -16.79 -14.51
CA GLU A 133 -2.58 -17.05 -13.07
C GLU A 133 -3.99 -17.43 -12.59
N ARG A 134 -4.13 -18.66 -12.10
CA ARG A 134 -5.44 -19.16 -11.62
C ARG A 134 -5.87 -18.47 -10.33
N GLU A 135 -4.93 -18.29 -9.40
CA GLU A 135 -5.19 -17.62 -8.13
C GLU A 135 -4.49 -16.26 -8.10
N ILE A 136 -5.27 -15.23 -8.45
CA ILE A 136 -4.79 -13.88 -8.73
C ILE A 136 -4.39 -13.13 -7.45
N TYR A 137 -5.01 -13.41 -6.30
CA TYR A 137 -4.72 -12.66 -5.06
C TYR A 137 -3.38 -13.06 -4.45
N HIS A 138 -2.97 -14.31 -4.61
CA HIS A 138 -1.68 -14.81 -4.14
C HIS A 138 -0.61 -14.88 -5.24
N GLY A 139 -0.91 -14.38 -6.44
CA GLY A 139 -0.04 -14.42 -7.62
C GLY A 139 1.06 -13.36 -7.67
N CYS A 140 1.51 -13.06 -8.90
CA CYS A 140 2.59 -12.15 -9.22
C CYS A 140 2.10 -10.69 -9.26
N ARG A 141 2.17 -10.02 -8.12
CA ARG A 141 1.80 -8.61 -7.91
C ARG A 141 2.65 -7.98 -6.80
N GLY A 142 2.46 -6.70 -6.54
CA GLY A 142 3.13 -6.02 -5.44
C GLY A 142 4.64 -6.01 -5.63
N ILE A 143 5.36 -6.18 -4.52
CA ILE A 143 6.83 -6.22 -4.53
C ILE A 143 7.39 -7.40 -5.33
N ARG A 144 6.66 -8.51 -5.46
CA ARG A 144 7.12 -9.71 -6.18
C ARG A 144 7.39 -9.40 -7.65
N MET A 145 6.54 -8.57 -8.25
CA MET A 145 6.73 -8.07 -9.60
C MET A 145 8.02 -7.28 -9.75
N PHE A 146 8.32 -6.41 -8.78
CA PHE A 146 9.57 -5.64 -8.76
C PHE A 146 10.81 -6.50 -8.53
N MET A 147 10.70 -7.60 -7.80
CA MET A 147 11.80 -8.56 -7.65
C MET A 147 12.09 -9.31 -8.95
N ILE A 148 11.08 -9.56 -9.77
CA ILE A 148 11.22 -10.18 -11.10
C ILE A 148 11.66 -9.15 -12.15
N ARG A 149 11.20 -7.90 -12.02
CA ARG A 149 11.45 -6.77 -12.92
C ARG A 149 12.07 -5.59 -12.17
N PRO A 150 13.35 -5.69 -11.75
CA PRO A 150 14.05 -4.62 -11.04
C PRO A 150 14.19 -3.34 -11.88
N ASP A 151 14.15 -3.45 -13.21
CA ASP A 151 14.12 -2.30 -14.10
C ASP A 151 12.84 -1.44 -13.91
N LEU A 152 11.69 -2.08 -13.66
CA LEU A 152 10.45 -1.38 -13.35
C LEU A 152 10.47 -0.78 -11.96
N LEU A 153 11.13 -1.42 -11.00
CA LEU A 153 11.34 -0.85 -9.66
C LEU A 153 12.11 0.46 -9.74
N LYS A 154 13.28 0.45 -10.40
CA LYS A 154 14.10 1.65 -10.58
C LYS A 154 13.33 2.73 -11.35
N LEU A 155 12.63 2.38 -12.42
CA LEU A 155 11.79 3.32 -13.18
C LEU A 155 10.71 3.97 -12.32
N TRP A 156 9.98 3.18 -11.52
CA TRP A 156 8.93 3.69 -10.64
C TRP A 156 9.50 4.60 -9.54
N LEU A 157 10.55 4.16 -8.84
CA LEU A 157 11.22 4.96 -7.80
C LEU A 157 11.69 6.31 -8.35
N MET A 158 12.44 6.31 -9.45
CA MET A 158 12.91 7.54 -10.09
C MET A 158 11.76 8.44 -10.54
N THR A 159 10.65 7.87 -11.01
CA THR A 159 9.46 8.62 -11.41
C THR A 159 8.82 9.33 -10.21
N VAL A 160 8.62 8.62 -9.09
CA VAL A 160 8.04 9.19 -7.87
C VAL A 160 8.95 10.28 -7.28
N LEU A 161 10.25 9.98 -7.16
CA LEU A 161 11.24 10.85 -6.54
C LEU A 161 11.45 12.15 -7.35
N ARG A 162 11.58 12.05 -8.68
CA ARG A 162 11.66 13.24 -9.56
C ARG A 162 10.38 14.06 -9.55
N ALA A 163 9.22 13.41 -9.50
CA ALA A 163 7.95 14.11 -9.40
C ALA A 163 7.82 14.91 -8.09
N TYR A 164 8.36 14.39 -6.99
CA TYR A 164 8.46 15.11 -5.73
C TYR A 164 9.39 16.32 -5.85
N GLN A 165 10.60 16.13 -6.40
CA GLN A 165 11.59 17.20 -6.59
C GLN A 165 11.05 18.34 -7.47
N ALA A 166 10.26 18.01 -8.50
CA ALA A 166 9.66 18.97 -9.41
C ALA A 166 8.39 19.67 -8.89
N SER A 167 7.96 19.38 -7.65
CA SER A 167 6.71 19.92 -7.11
C SER A 167 6.94 21.21 -6.32
N GLU A 168 6.53 22.35 -6.88
CA GLU A 168 6.76 23.71 -6.35
C GLU A 168 6.19 23.99 -4.95
N ARG A 169 5.17 23.23 -4.50
CA ARG A 169 4.52 23.42 -3.18
C ARG A 169 5.02 22.48 -2.10
N VAL A 170 6.01 21.65 -2.42
CA VAL A 170 6.66 20.81 -1.43
C VAL A 170 7.69 21.68 -0.71
N ASN A 171 7.29 22.28 0.41
CA ASN A 171 8.18 23.12 1.23
C ASN A 171 9.16 22.29 2.09
N GLY A 172 9.58 21.11 1.61
CA GLY A 172 10.41 20.16 2.36
C GLY A 172 9.74 19.49 3.57
N GLN A 173 8.47 19.79 3.85
CA GLN A 173 7.76 19.30 5.02
C GLN A 173 7.15 17.90 4.86
N THR A 174 6.85 17.49 3.63
CA THR A 174 6.30 16.15 3.38
C THR A 174 7.42 15.11 3.41
N LYS A 175 7.26 14.07 4.21
CA LYS A 175 8.11 12.88 4.12
C LYS A 175 7.38 11.73 3.44
N ILE A 176 8.08 11.05 2.53
CA ILE A 176 7.57 9.86 1.82
C ILE A 176 7.97 8.62 2.60
N THR A 177 7.01 7.72 2.81
CA THR A 177 7.25 6.35 3.26
C THR A 177 6.83 5.40 2.16
N PHE A 178 7.74 4.57 1.67
CA PHE A 178 7.40 3.56 0.67
C PHE A 178 6.81 2.32 1.33
N LEU A 179 5.58 1.95 0.95
CA LEU A 179 4.87 0.81 1.51
C LEU A 179 4.96 -0.41 0.58
N LEU A 180 5.56 -1.49 1.09
CA LEU A 180 5.80 -2.72 0.35
C LEU A 180 4.58 -3.63 0.40
N ALA A 181 3.83 -3.65 -0.70
CA ALA A 181 2.70 -4.56 -0.85
C ALA A 181 3.16 -5.98 -1.22
N THR A 182 2.41 -6.98 -0.75
CA THR A 182 2.54 -8.43 -0.87
C THR A 182 3.89 -8.96 -0.41
N LEU A 183 4.55 -8.22 0.47
CA LEU A 183 5.79 -8.62 1.10
C LEU A 183 5.57 -9.94 1.83
N THR A 184 6.50 -10.87 1.65
CA THR A 184 6.44 -12.22 2.21
C THR A 184 7.77 -12.59 2.84
N PHE A 185 8.89 -12.19 2.23
CA PHE A 185 10.23 -12.53 2.71
C PHE A 185 11.03 -11.25 3.07
N PRO A 186 11.85 -11.29 4.13
CA PRO A 186 12.75 -10.18 4.48
C PRO A 186 13.69 -9.76 3.36
N GLU A 187 14.08 -10.71 2.50
CA GLU A 187 14.97 -10.47 1.37
C GLU A 187 14.34 -9.57 0.30
N GLU A 188 13.02 -9.63 0.10
CA GLU A 188 12.33 -8.74 -0.82
C GLU A 188 12.43 -7.28 -0.33
N ALA A 189 12.31 -7.06 0.99
CA ALA A 189 12.47 -5.74 1.59
C ALA A 189 13.92 -5.22 1.46
N ARG A 190 14.92 -6.06 1.75
CA ARG A 190 16.34 -5.68 1.61
C ARG A 190 16.69 -5.26 0.18
N ARG A 191 16.25 -6.03 -0.82
CA ARG A 191 16.48 -5.71 -2.23
C ARG A 191 15.80 -4.41 -2.65
N PHE A 192 14.56 -4.18 -2.20
CA PHE A 192 13.88 -2.92 -2.44
C PHE A 192 14.64 -1.74 -1.83
N ILE A 193 15.06 -1.86 -0.57
CA ILE A 193 15.80 -0.82 0.14
C ILE A 193 17.10 -0.49 -0.60
N HIS A 194 17.86 -1.50 -1.02
CA HIS A 194 19.09 -1.30 -1.77
C HIS A 194 18.87 -0.48 -3.05
N THR A 195 17.89 -0.86 -3.88
CA THR A 195 17.57 -0.08 -5.09
C THR A 195 17.03 1.32 -4.78
N LEU A 196 16.31 1.49 -3.68
CA LEU A 196 15.87 2.81 -3.21
C LEU A 196 17.06 3.69 -2.85
N GLU A 197 18.03 3.19 -2.08
CA GLU A 197 19.24 3.94 -1.72
C GLU A 197 20.04 4.37 -2.96
N GLU A 198 20.22 3.48 -3.93
CA GLU A 198 20.84 3.82 -5.22
C GLU A 198 20.09 4.97 -5.93
N CYS A 199 18.76 4.90 -6.00
CA CYS A 199 17.95 5.95 -6.62
C CYS A 199 18.01 7.28 -5.86
N LEU A 200 18.17 7.24 -4.54
CA LEU A 200 18.31 8.44 -3.71
C LEU A 200 19.67 9.11 -3.92
N LEU A 201 20.74 8.33 -3.96
CA LEU A 201 22.10 8.83 -4.24
C LEU A 201 22.24 9.35 -5.69
N ASP A 202 21.44 8.84 -6.64
CA ASP A 202 21.35 9.37 -8.00
C ASP A 202 20.71 10.78 -8.07
N LEU A 203 19.97 11.22 -7.03
CA LEU A 203 19.14 12.42 -7.05
C LEU A 203 19.48 13.46 -5.95
N TRP A 204 20.10 13.03 -4.85
CA TRP A 204 20.45 13.85 -3.69
C TRP A 204 21.91 13.63 -3.30
N GLU A 205 22.54 14.64 -2.69
CA GLU A 205 23.94 14.56 -2.20
C GLU A 205 24.10 13.52 -1.09
N SER A 206 23.05 13.35 -0.27
CA SER A 206 22.96 12.34 0.77
C SER A 206 21.52 11.86 0.95
N ILE A 207 21.35 10.63 1.45
CA ILE A 207 20.02 10.07 1.75
C ILE A 207 19.29 10.89 2.82
N GLU A 208 20.01 11.45 3.80
CA GLU A 208 19.45 12.31 4.86
C GLU A 208 18.79 13.58 4.30
N SER A 209 19.37 14.16 3.24
CA SER A 209 18.80 15.34 2.57
C SER A 209 17.55 15.03 1.72
N SER A 210 17.24 13.74 1.54
CA SER A 210 16.12 13.29 0.73
C SER A 210 14.77 13.45 1.45
N PRO A 211 13.65 13.37 0.72
CA PRO A 211 12.32 13.43 1.32
C PRO A 211 11.85 12.08 1.90
N VAL A 212 12.68 11.04 1.85
CA VAL A 212 12.27 9.70 2.28
C VAL A 212 12.48 9.55 3.78
N ALA A 213 11.43 9.17 4.50
CA ALA A 213 11.51 8.83 5.92
C ALA A 213 11.93 7.38 6.16
N GLY A 214 11.67 6.50 5.19
CA GLY A 214 11.99 5.08 5.28
C GLY A 214 11.01 4.23 4.48
N VAL A 215 11.02 2.93 4.77
CA VAL A 215 10.16 1.92 4.15
C VAL A 215 9.19 1.35 5.19
N ALA A 216 8.02 0.91 4.77
CA ALA A 216 7.03 0.25 5.61
C ALA A 216 6.58 -1.06 4.98
N THR A 217 6.21 -2.03 5.79
CA THR A 217 5.63 -3.30 5.32
C THR A 217 4.11 -3.26 5.30
N MET A 218 3.49 -3.81 4.24
CA MET A 218 2.06 -4.09 4.29
C MET A 218 1.85 -5.47 4.93
N LEU A 219 1.18 -5.51 6.09
CA LEU A 219 0.78 -6.77 6.71
C LEU A 219 -0.47 -7.29 6.00
N GLU A 220 -0.25 -8.16 5.02
CA GLU A 220 -1.32 -8.74 4.20
C GLU A 220 -1.08 -10.19 3.76
N THR A 221 0.09 -10.75 4.06
CA THR A 221 0.42 -12.16 3.75
C THR A 221 0.69 -12.94 5.03
N GLY A 222 0.43 -14.25 5.00
CA GLY A 222 0.79 -15.14 6.11
C GLY A 222 2.31 -15.16 6.37
N GLY A 223 3.13 -15.07 5.32
CA GLY A 223 4.59 -15.00 5.44
C GLY A 223 5.05 -13.73 6.16
N ALA A 224 4.46 -12.57 5.84
CA ALA A 224 4.75 -11.33 6.55
C ALA A 224 4.34 -11.39 8.03
N PHE A 225 3.21 -12.02 8.34
CA PHE A 225 2.79 -12.24 9.73
C PHE A 225 3.76 -13.13 10.50
N ILE A 226 4.21 -14.24 9.90
CA ILE A 226 5.12 -15.18 10.54
C ILE A 226 6.50 -14.55 10.74
N SER A 227 7.03 -13.87 9.73
CA SER A 227 8.40 -13.33 9.71
C SER A 227 8.51 -11.84 10.05
N ILE A 228 7.51 -11.28 10.76
CA ILE A 228 7.40 -9.83 10.92
C ILE A 228 8.65 -9.20 11.56
N GLU A 229 9.25 -9.82 12.57
CA GLU A 229 10.46 -9.31 13.22
C GLU A 229 11.68 -9.28 12.27
N ASP A 230 11.80 -10.28 11.39
CA ASP A 230 12.89 -10.35 10.41
C ASP A 230 12.71 -9.31 9.31
N ILE A 231 11.46 -9.11 8.86
CA ILE A 231 11.09 -8.02 7.93
C ILE A 231 11.42 -6.67 8.55
N LEU A 232 11.00 -6.45 9.79
CA LEU A 232 11.23 -5.19 10.51
C LEU A 232 12.71 -4.94 10.82
N SER A 233 13.53 -5.99 10.85
CA SER A 233 14.99 -5.89 10.96
C SER A 233 15.70 -5.58 9.64
N ALA A 234 14.99 -5.61 8.50
CA ALA A 234 15.57 -5.27 7.21
C ALA A 234 15.95 -3.79 7.16
N HIS A 235 17.19 -3.52 6.78
CA HIS A 235 17.75 -2.19 6.62
C HIS A 235 18.80 -2.20 5.50
N GLY A 236 19.00 -1.04 4.90
CA GLY A 236 20.14 -0.70 4.07
C GLY A 236 21.19 0.04 4.89
N GLN A 237 22.00 0.86 4.24
CA GLN A 237 22.99 1.67 4.92
C GLN A 237 22.36 2.82 5.72
N ASP A 238 21.37 3.51 5.14
CA ASP A 238 20.75 4.72 5.68
C ASP A 238 19.21 4.62 5.75
N ILE A 239 18.62 3.67 5.02
CA ILE A 239 17.17 3.44 4.98
C ILE A 239 16.79 2.18 5.76
N GLU A 240 15.76 2.29 6.59
CA GLU A 240 15.23 1.18 7.38
C GLU A 240 13.70 1.01 7.23
N ILE A 241 13.20 -0.13 7.73
CA ILE A 241 11.77 -0.34 7.93
C ILE A 241 11.32 0.40 9.19
N ILE A 242 10.45 1.41 9.02
CA ILE A 242 9.98 2.31 10.09
C ILE A 242 8.58 1.95 10.63
N GLY A 243 8.01 0.83 10.18
CA GLY A 243 6.72 0.32 10.63
C GLY A 243 5.94 -0.39 9.54
N GLY A 244 4.61 -0.28 9.58
CA GLY A 244 3.76 -1.01 8.64
C GLY A 244 2.32 -0.50 8.51
N LEU A 245 1.59 -1.10 7.57
CA LEU A 245 0.17 -0.86 7.36
C LEU A 245 -0.55 -2.21 7.30
N VAL A 246 -1.50 -2.43 8.19
CA VAL A 246 -2.37 -3.61 8.15
C VAL A 246 -3.34 -3.46 6.99
N GLY A 247 -3.15 -4.27 5.94
CA GLY A 247 -4.05 -4.35 4.80
C GLY A 247 -5.20 -5.29 5.09
N VAL A 248 -6.19 -4.85 5.87
CA VAL A 248 -7.18 -5.77 6.48
C VAL A 248 -7.94 -6.64 5.49
N ASN A 249 -8.14 -6.19 4.25
CA ASN A 249 -8.86 -6.98 3.24
C ASN A 249 -8.06 -8.24 2.85
N ASP A 250 -6.79 -8.04 2.48
CA ASP A 250 -5.90 -9.12 2.04
C ASP A 250 -5.42 -9.92 3.28
N PHE A 251 -5.23 -9.27 4.43
CA PHE A 251 -4.90 -9.97 5.68
C PHE A 251 -6.03 -10.86 6.21
N THR A 252 -7.29 -10.43 6.10
CA THR A 252 -8.46 -11.28 6.43
C THR A 252 -8.48 -12.52 5.54
N THR A 253 -8.21 -12.35 4.24
CA THR A 253 -8.08 -13.47 3.29
C THR A 253 -6.98 -14.42 3.72
N ALA A 254 -5.80 -13.91 4.10
CA ALA A 254 -4.67 -14.72 4.54
C ALA A 254 -4.94 -15.47 5.86
N CYS A 255 -5.59 -14.83 6.84
CA CYS A 255 -5.92 -15.42 8.13
C CYS A 255 -6.98 -16.52 8.02
N LEU A 256 -8.02 -16.30 7.22
CA LEU A 256 -9.15 -17.22 7.10
C LEU A 256 -9.00 -18.22 5.96
N ASN A 257 -8.00 -18.01 5.08
CA ASN A 257 -7.84 -18.73 3.82
C ASN A 257 -9.13 -18.71 2.96
N MET A 258 -9.78 -17.55 2.91
CA MET A 258 -11.05 -17.33 2.20
C MET A 258 -10.85 -16.32 1.08
N ASN A 259 -10.95 -16.76 -0.18
CA ASN A 259 -10.86 -15.86 -1.32
C ASN A 259 -11.98 -14.79 -1.23
N ARG A 260 -11.58 -13.52 -1.25
CA ARG A 260 -12.47 -12.39 -1.06
C ARG A 260 -13.55 -12.23 -2.14
N ASN A 261 -13.33 -12.72 -3.36
CA ASN A 261 -14.33 -12.68 -4.42
C ASN A 261 -15.30 -13.86 -4.35
N ASP A 262 -14.82 -15.02 -3.92
CA ASP A 262 -15.61 -16.26 -3.98
C ASP A 262 -16.37 -16.51 -2.67
N ALA A 263 -15.71 -16.28 -1.53
CA ALA A 263 -16.28 -16.56 -0.22
C ALA A 263 -17.62 -15.84 0.05
N PRO A 264 -17.80 -14.55 -0.30
CA PRO A 264 -19.09 -13.86 -0.14
C PRO A 264 -20.24 -14.50 -0.90
N LYS A 265 -19.96 -15.21 -1.99
CA LYS A 265 -20.97 -15.86 -2.82
C LYS A 265 -21.26 -17.30 -2.36
N PHE A 266 -20.23 -18.06 -2.01
CA PHE A 266 -20.35 -19.51 -1.87
C PHE A 266 -20.27 -20.03 -0.42
N MET A 267 -19.71 -19.27 0.52
CA MET A 267 -19.45 -19.76 1.88
C MET A 267 -20.06 -18.88 2.97
N ILE A 268 -19.82 -17.57 2.89
CA ILE A 268 -20.20 -16.61 3.96
C ILE A 268 -21.71 -16.61 4.21
N PRO A 269 -22.61 -16.64 3.21
CA PRO A 269 -24.05 -16.63 3.46
C PRO A 269 -24.50 -17.81 4.35
N SER A 270 -24.06 -19.03 4.03
CA SER A 270 -24.40 -20.22 4.83
C SER A 270 -23.80 -20.18 6.23
N TYR A 271 -22.60 -19.62 6.39
CA TYR A 271 -21.97 -19.48 7.71
C TYR A 271 -22.69 -18.47 8.60
N VAL A 272 -23.27 -17.43 7.99
CA VAL A 272 -24.10 -16.45 8.71
C VAL A 272 -25.46 -17.05 9.05
N GLU A 273 -26.10 -17.76 8.11
CA GLU A 273 -27.38 -18.44 8.33
C GLU A 273 -27.28 -19.50 9.45
N SER A 274 -26.18 -20.23 9.50
CA SER A 274 -25.91 -21.23 10.55
C SER A 274 -25.35 -20.63 11.84
N ALA A 275 -25.29 -19.30 11.97
CA ALA A 275 -24.72 -18.57 13.10
C ALA A 275 -23.25 -18.93 13.46
N MET A 276 -22.48 -19.50 12.52
CA MET A 276 -21.03 -19.67 12.68
C MET A 276 -20.31 -18.33 12.62
N LEU A 277 -20.82 -17.40 11.80
CA LEU A 277 -20.38 -16.02 11.73
C LEU A 277 -21.56 -15.10 12.03
N LYS A 278 -21.31 -14.00 12.75
CA LYS A 278 -22.34 -12.97 12.96
C LYS A 278 -22.63 -12.18 11.67
N THR A 279 -21.59 -11.92 10.89
CA THR A 279 -21.64 -11.19 9.62
C THR A 279 -20.42 -11.55 8.78
N SER A 280 -20.33 -11.02 7.56
CA SER A 280 -19.16 -11.17 6.71
C SER A 280 -17.89 -10.60 7.38
N PRO A 281 -16.80 -11.38 7.48
CA PRO A 281 -15.52 -10.91 8.03
C PRO A 281 -14.85 -9.83 7.16
N PHE A 282 -15.32 -9.65 5.92
CA PHE A 282 -14.87 -8.57 5.04
C PHE A 282 -15.64 -7.26 5.24
N SER A 283 -16.75 -7.29 5.98
CA SER A 283 -17.60 -6.13 6.25
C SER A 283 -17.48 -5.64 7.70
N SER A 284 -17.17 -6.53 8.64
CA SER A 284 -16.85 -6.19 10.03
C SER A 284 -15.76 -7.13 10.55
N ILE A 285 -14.92 -6.66 11.47
CA ILE A 285 -13.78 -7.42 11.98
C ILE A 285 -14.22 -8.73 12.63
N GLU A 286 -13.65 -9.83 12.15
CA GLU A 286 -13.73 -11.12 12.83
C GLU A 286 -12.67 -11.14 13.93
N THR A 287 -13.11 -11.11 15.18
CA THR A 287 -12.22 -10.84 16.32
C THR A 287 -11.43 -12.07 16.78
N THR A 288 -11.90 -13.27 16.48
CA THR A 288 -11.38 -14.53 17.03
C THR A 288 -10.10 -14.97 16.35
N VAL A 289 -10.02 -14.80 15.04
CA VAL A 289 -8.90 -15.20 14.19
C VAL A 289 -8.20 -13.95 13.67
N VAL A 290 -8.90 -13.10 12.91
CA VAL A 290 -8.27 -11.94 12.26
C VAL A 290 -7.83 -10.90 13.30
N GLY A 291 -8.72 -10.55 14.22
CA GLY A 291 -8.42 -9.61 15.30
C GLY A 291 -7.24 -10.06 16.17
N LYS A 292 -7.19 -11.33 16.57
CA LYS A 292 -6.06 -11.89 17.33
C LYS A 292 -4.77 -11.87 16.53
N ALA A 293 -4.80 -12.19 15.24
CA ALA A 293 -3.63 -12.15 14.38
C ALA A 293 -3.07 -10.72 14.25
N ILE A 294 -3.93 -9.72 14.03
CA ILE A 294 -3.52 -8.31 13.98
C ILE A 294 -2.90 -7.89 15.32
N ARG A 295 -3.57 -8.17 16.43
CA ARG A 295 -3.07 -7.84 17.78
C ARG A 295 -1.70 -8.46 18.02
N ASN A 296 -1.53 -9.75 17.73
CA ASN A 296 -0.27 -10.45 17.90
C ASN A 296 0.86 -9.83 17.05
N ALA A 297 0.58 -9.50 15.79
CA ALA A 297 1.55 -8.85 14.91
C ALA A 297 2.01 -7.49 15.46
N LEU A 298 1.07 -6.68 15.96
CA LEU A 298 1.36 -5.37 16.56
C LEU A 298 2.15 -5.50 17.86
N GLU A 299 1.77 -6.41 18.75
CA GLU A 299 2.50 -6.66 20.00
C GLU A 299 3.96 -7.09 19.73
N ARG A 300 4.17 -8.04 18.81
CA ARG A 300 5.49 -8.49 18.36
C ARG A 300 6.30 -7.35 17.76
N SER A 301 5.70 -6.58 16.86
CA SER A 301 6.35 -5.44 16.20
C SER A 301 6.74 -4.35 17.20
N THR A 302 5.84 -4.00 18.12
CA THR A 302 6.09 -3.01 19.16
C THR A 302 7.19 -3.45 20.11
N PHE A 303 7.16 -4.72 20.56
CA PHE A 303 8.22 -5.28 21.39
C PHE A 303 9.58 -5.28 20.66
N HIS A 304 9.59 -5.69 19.40
CA HIS A 304 10.78 -5.72 18.56
C HIS A 304 11.40 -4.32 18.37
N ALA A 305 10.57 -3.29 18.13
CA ALA A 305 11.01 -1.92 18.00
C ALA A 305 11.61 -1.39 19.32
N ARG A 306 10.90 -1.61 20.43
CA ARG A 306 11.34 -1.16 21.76
C ARG A 306 12.66 -1.78 22.20
N SER A 307 12.87 -3.08 21.92
CA SER A 307 14.14 -3.74 22.25
C SER A 307 15.35 -3.18 21.49
N ARG A 308 15.11 -2.39 20.43
CA ARG A 308 16.11 -1.66 19.65
C ARG A 308 16.10 -0.15 19.90
N GLY A 309 15.37 0.33 20.91
CA GLY A 309 15.25 1.76 21.21
C GLY A 309 14.48 2.56 20.16
N LYS A 310 13.67 1.91 19.33
CA LYS A 310 12.91 2.53 18.24
C LYS A 310 11.41 2.57 18.55
N THR A 311 10.72 3.42 17.80
CA THR A 311 9.25 3.39 17.70
C THR A 311 8.87 3.10 16.26
N MET A 312 7.83 2.32 16.06
CA MET A 312 7.33 1.98 14.71
C MET A 312 5.92 2.52 14.54
N GLN A 313 5.67 3.09 13.37
CA GLN A 313 4.34 3.60 13.02
C GLN A 313 3.54 2.49 12.34
N TRP A 314 2.43 2.09 12.97
CA TRP A 314 1.53 1.09 12.41
C TRP A 314 0.17 1.67 12.10
N GLY A 315 -0.22 1.61 10.84
CA GLY A 315 -1.56 1.97 10.41
C GLY A 315 -2.44 0.77 10.10
N LEU A 316 -3.71 1.04 9.86
CA LEU A 316 -4.67 0.07 9.33
C LEU A 316 -5.44 0.68 8.17
N ALA A 317 -5.55 -0.03 7.05
CA ALA A 317 -6.30 0.42 5.88
C ALA A 317 -7.07 -0.73 5.22
N GLY A 318 -8.22 -0.40 4.63
CA GLY A 318 -9.10 -1.37 3.99
C GLY A 318 -10.56 -0.99 4.24
N GLU A 319 -11.49 -1.90 3.94
CA GLU A 319 -12.92 -1.61 4.11
C GLU A 319 -13.33 -1.56 5.57
N LEU A 320 -12.70 -2.37 6.43
CA LEU A 320 -12.98 -2.33 7.87
C LEU A 320 -12.55 -1.01 8.53
N ALA A 321 -11.71 -0.21 7.87
CA ALA A 321 -11.36 1.14 8.32
C ALA A 321 -12.55 2.12 8.29
N ALA A 322 -13.62 1.76 7.57
CA ALA A 322 -14.86 2.52 7.44
C ALA A 322 -16.05 1.88 8.15
N ASP A 323 -15.87 0.74 8.82
CA ASP A 323 -16.92 0.09 9.63
C ASP A 323 -16.86 0.56 11.09
N TRP A 324 -17.99 1.00 11.64
CA TRP A 324 -18.03 1.60 12.98
C TRP A 324 -17.59 0.64 14.07
N GLU A 325 -18.14 -0.57 14.08
CA GLU A 325 -17.82 -1.56 15.10
C GLU A 325 -16.37 -2.02 14.99
N SER A 326 -15.86 -2.18 13.77
CA SER A 326 -14.43 -2.47 13.54
C SER A 326 -13.53 -1.36 14.05
N VAL A 327 -13.80 -0.10 13.70
CA VAL A 327 -12.97 1.03 14.14
C VAL A 327 -12.99 1.20 15.66
N ARG A 328 -14.16 1.02 16.29
CA ARG A 328 -14.27 0.99 17.76
C ARG A 328 -13.45 -0.14 18.36
N TRP A 329 -13.53 -1.34 17.79
CA TRP A 329 -12.74 -2.47 18.24
C TRP A 329 -11.23 -2.20 18.08
N PHE A 330 -10.78 -1.66 16.94
CA PHE A 330 -9.38 -1.28 16.73
C PHE A 330 -8.91 -0.24 17.74
N ALA A 331 -9.70 0.81 17.97
CA ALA A 331 -9.33 1.87 18.92
C ALA A 331 -9.23 1.33 20.36
N ARG A 332 -10.12 0.41 20.75
CA ARG A 332 -10.12 -0.19 22.10
C ARG A 332 -9.02 -1.24 22.29
N GLU A 333 -8.90 -2.16 21.33
CA GLU A 333 -8.07 -3.36 21.48
C GLU A 333 -6.66 -3.22 20.90
N LEU A 334 -6.45 -2.33 19.93
CA LEU A 334 -5.19 -2.26 19.17
C LEU A 334 -4.34 -1.01 19.43
N SER A 335 -4.94 0.10 19.85
CA SER A 335 -4.22 1.37 20.07
C SER A 335 -3.06 1.22 21.06
N HIS A 336 -3.32 0.59 22.21
CA HIS A 336 -2.35 0.38 23.29
C HIS A 336 -1.28 -0.67 22.98
N VAL A 337 -1.46 -1.48 21.94
CA VAL A 337 -0.48 -2.48 21.47
C VAL A 337 0.30 -2.03 20.23
N GLY A 338 0.08 -0.79 19.76
CA GLY A 338 0.92 -0.15 18.76
C GLY A 338 0.22 0.34 17.50
N LEU A 339 -1.10 0.18 17.35
CA LEU A 339 -1.81 0.78 16.22
C LEU A 339 -1.89 2.30 16.38
N THR A 340 -1.23 3.05 15.50
CA THR A 340 -1.11 4.51 15.61
C THR A 340 -2.13 5.27 14.76
N TYR A 341 -2.62 4.70 13.65
CA TYR A 341 -3.62 5.35 12.81
C TYR A 341 -4.52 4.39 12.02
N VAL A 342 -5.63 4.92 11.54
CA VAL A 342 -6.48 4.29 10.51
C VAL A 342 -6.44 5.15 9.26
N SER A 343 -6.36 4.51 8.09
CA SER A 343 -6.43 5.18 6.80
C SER A 343 -7.64 4.73 6.00
N THR A 344 -8.51 5.70 5.71
CA THR A 344 -9.78 5.47 5.00
C THR A 344 -9.99 6.51 3.90
N SER A 345 -11.06 6.34 3.12
CA SER A 345 -11.42 7.27 2.05
C SER A 345 -11.78 8.66 2.62
N PRO A 346 -11.67 9.73 1.81
CA PRO A 346 -12.04 11.08 2.26
C PRO A 346 -13.47 11.19 2.79
N GLU A 347 -14.41 10.42 2.22
CA GLU A 347 -15.83 10.44 2.57
C GLU A 347 -16.10 9.82 3.94
N THR A 348 -15.24 8.92 4.39
CA THR A 348 -15.43 8.13 5.63
C THR A 348 -14.51 8.57 6.75
N ILE A 349 -13.58 9.50 6.52
CA ILE A 349 -12.60 9.93 7.54
C ILE A 349 -13.27 10.51 8.79
N ALA A 350 -14.31 11.34 8.62
CA ALA A 350 -15.04 11.93 9.74
C ALA A 350 -15.76 10.86 10.56
N TYR A 351 -16.30 9.84 9.89
CA TYR A 351 -16.95 8.71 10.54
C TYR A 351 -15.96 7.87 11.36
N SER A 352 -14.82 7.48 10.78
CA SER A 352 -13.79 6.72 11.49
C SER A 352 -13.21 7.49 12.68
N LEU A 353 -13.09 8.82 12.54
CA LEU A 353 -12.70 9.71 13.62
C LEU A 353 -13.67 9.63 14.81
N VAL A 354 -14.95 9.81 14.58
CA VAL A 354 -15.99 9.74 15.63
C VAL A 354 -16.06 8.33 16.22
N ALA A 355 -16.03 7.29 15.40
CA ALA A 355 -16.02 5.90 15.85
C ALA A 355 -14.85 5.64 16.82
N SER A 356 -13.64 6.06 16.45
CA SER A 356 -12.45 5.88 17.29
C SER A 356 -12.56 6.63 18.63
N ALA A 357 -13.00 7.89 18.61
CA ALA A 357 -13.16 8.72 19.80
C ALA A 357 -14.27 8.22 20.74
N SER A 358 -15.34 7.62 20.20
CA SER A 358 -16.46 7.08 21.02
C SER A 358 -16.03 6.03 22.04
N THR A 359 -14.86 5.39 21.85
CA THR A 359 -14.32 4.39 22.79
C THR A 359 -13.77 5.00 24.07
N ARG A 360 -13.49 6.31 24.08
CA ARG A 360 -12.96 7.06 25.23
C ARG A 360 -14.06 7.68 26.09
N TYR A 361 -15.26 7.80 25.54
CA TYR A 361 -16.44 8.23 26.27
C TYR A 361 -17.00 7.03 27.04
N GLN A 362 -16.66 6.96 28.34
CA GLN A 362 -17.44 6.21 29.31
C GLN A 362 -18.39 7.20 29.99
N ALA A 363 -19.70 6.93 29.90
CA ALA A 363 -20.72 7.66 30.65
C ALA A 363 -20.65 7.31 32.14
#